data_AF-A0A9C9N3Z7-F1
#
_entry.id   AF-A0A9C9N3Z7-F1
#
_cell.length_a   1.000
_cell.length_b   1.000
_cell.length_c   1.000
_cell.angle_alpha   90.00
_cell.angle_beta   90.00
_cell.angle_gamma   90.00
#
_symmetry.space_group_name_H-M   'P 1'
#
loop_
_entity.id
_entity.type
_entity.pdbx_description
1 polymer ?
#
loop_
_entity_poly.entity_id
_entity_poly.type
_entity_poly.pdbx_seq_one_letter_code
_entity_poly.pdbx_strand_id
1 'polypeptide(L)'
;MRQYGYAAVFMVGLISNATLIFPEPGLAISSLMGGVFNPWVVGVVGGAGQALGELTGYMAGYSGQPLVNENPTYRRLAEWMQRYGVLTIFVLALVPNPIFDVGGMIAGALRLPLWKFLVSCTAGKIFKNVLFALAGYYGIEVLLKVME
;
A
#
# COMPACT_ATOMS: atom_id res chain seq x y z
N MET A 1 15.74 21.03 -5.18
CA MET A 1 14.70 20.78 -4.15
C MET A 1 13.66 19.72 -4.56
N ARG A 2 13.23 19.61 -5.83
CA ARG A 2 12.21 18.62 -6.27
C ARG A 2 12.58 17.13 -6.06
N GLN A 3 13.84 16.74 -6.27
CA GLN A 3 14.27 15.33 -6.09
C GLN A 3 14.16 14.85 -4.64
N TYR A 4 14.44 15.72 -3.66
CA TYR A 4 14.29 15.39 -2.24
C TYR A 4 12.82 15.17 -1.84
N GLY A 5 11.86 15.83 -2.51
CA GLY A 5 10.43 15.64 -2.28
C GLY A 5 9.95 14.24 -2.69
N TYR A 6 10.33 13.76 -3.87
CA TYR A 6 9.99 12.40 -4.30
C TYR A 6 10.68 11.32 -3.47
N ALA A 7 11.94 11.53 -3.08
CA ALA A 7 12.65 10.62 -2.18
C ALA A 7 11.97 10.54 -0.80
N ALA A 8 11.47 11.67 -0.27
CA ALA A 8 10.71 11.68 0.97
C ALA A 8 9.39 10.91 0.84
N VAL A 9 8.64 11.09 -0.26
CA VAL A 9 7.41 10.31 -0.54
C VAL A 9 7.70 8.81 -0.54
N PHE A 10 8.77 8.40 -1.20
CA PHE A 10 9.19 7.00 -1.23
C PHE A 10 9.52 6.46 0.16
N MET A 11 10.38 7.17 0.90
CA MET A 11 10.85 6.76 2.22
C MET A 11 9.72 6.70 3.24
N VAL A 12 8.81 7.68 3.22
CA VAL A 12 7.67 7.64 4.14
C VAL A 12 6.69 6.55 3.72
N GLY A 13 6.48 6.30 2.43
CA GLY A 13 5.70 5.15 1.97
C GLY A 13 6.28 3.82 2.47
N LEU A 14 7.60 3.66 2.37
CA LEU A 14 8.33 2.49 2.85
C LEU A 14 8.16 2.28 4.37
N ILE A 15 8.37 3.32 5.16
CA ILE A 15 8.32 3.24 6.62
C ILE A 15 6.88 3.07 7.12
N SER A 16 5.92 3.78 6.51
CA SER A 16 4.51 3.73 6.91
C SER A 16 3.94 2.31 6.81
N ASN A 17 4.30 1.58 5.76
CA ASN A 17 3.80 0.22 5.55
C ASN A 17 4.73 -0.86 6.12
N ALA A 18 5.85 -0.48 6.74
CA ALA A 18 6.64 -1.38 7.59
C ALA A 18 6.01 -1.54 8.98
N THR A 19 5.13 -0.61 9.40
CA THR A 19 4.44 -0.64 10.70
C THR A 19 3.03 -1.21 10.57
N LEU A 20 2.88 -2.48 10.93
CA LEU A 20 1.71 -3.37 10.79
C LEU A 20 0.37 -2.95 11.45
N ILE A 21 0.25 -1.75 12.06
CA ILE A 21 -0.81 -1.49 13.07
C ILE A 21 -1.52 -0.11 12.94
N PHE A 22 -0.97 0.88 12.24
CA PHE A 22 -1.57 2.23 12.18
C PHE A 22 -2.23 2.54 10.83
N PRO A 23 -3.40 3.25 10.80
CA PRO A 23 -4.03 3.72 9.56
C PRO A 23 -3.03 4.48 8.68
N GLU A 24 -2.82 4.00 7.44
CA GLU A 24 -1.73 4.36 6.51
C GLU A 24 -1.42 5.87 6.47
N PRO A 25 -0.41 6.35 7.23
CA PRO A 25 0.04 7.75 7.18
C PRO A 25 0.54 8.13 5.79
N GLY A 26 1.03 7.14 5.04
CA GLY A 26 1.51 7.29 3.67
C GLY A 26 0.46 7.78 2.67
N LEU A 27 -0.83 7.51 2.89
CA LEU A 27 -1.90 8.02 2.03
C LEU A 27 -2.12 9.52 2.22
N ALA A 28 -2.11 9.99 3.47
CA ALA A 28 -2.23 11.42 3.78
C ALA A 28 -1.07 12.21 3.14
N ILE A 29 0.14 11.66 3.20
CA ILE A 29 1.31 12.27 2.58
C ILE A 29 1.20 12.26 1.06
N SER A 30 0.69 11.19 0.45
CA SER A 30 0.49 11.13 -1.00
C SER A 30 -0.54 12.17 -1.46
N SER A 31 -1.62 12.39 -0.69
CA SER A 31 -2.57 13.46 -0.97
C SER A 31 -1.93 14.85 -0.86
N LEU A 32 -1.25 15.15 0.25
CA LEU A 32 -0.62 16.45 0.46
C LEU A 32 0.44 16.75 -0.62
N MET A 33 1.31 15.77 -0.89
CA MET A 33 2.38 15.90 -1.88
C MET A 33 1.85 15.91 -3.30
N GLY A 34 0.68 15.31 -3.55
CA GLY A 34 -0.03 15.35 -4.82
C GLY A 34 -0.48 16.76 -5.21
N GLY A 35 -0.78 17.64 -4.25
CA GLY A 35 -1.09 19.05 -4.55
C GLY A 35 0.12 19.96 -4.71
N VAL A 36 1.32 19.50 -4.36
CA VAL A 36 2.56 20.28 -4.46
C VAL A 36 3.43 19.82 -5.65
N PHE A 37 3.42 18.52 -5.94
CA PHE A 37 4.22 17.88 -6.99
C PHE A 37 3.32 17.24 -8.06
N ASN A 38 3.93 16.68 -9.11
CA ASN A 38 3.16 15.91 -10.10
C ASN A 38 2.50 14.68 -9.44
N PRO A 39 1.15 14.60 -9.39
CA PRO A 39 0.44 13.56 -8.63
C PRO A 39 0.66 12.15 -9.19
N TRP A 40 0.94 12.01 -10.49
CA TRP A 40 1.26 10.71 -11.10
C TRP A 40 2.58 10.16 -10.57
N VAL A 41 3.61 11.01 -10.51
CA VAL A 41 4.93 10.62 -10.00
C VAL A 41 4.88 10.35 -8.50
N VAL A 42 4.14 11.18 -7.73
CA VAL A 42 3.90 10.93 -6.30
C VAL A 42 3.22 9.58 -6.09
N GLY A 43 2.17 9.28 -6.85
CA GLY A 43 1.45 8.02 -6.72
C GLY A 43 2.30 6.79 -7.06
N VAL A 44 3.11 6.86 -8.13
CA VAL A 44 4.03 5.77 -8.51
C VAL A 44 5.10 5.55 -7.45
N VAL A 45 5.75 6.63 -7.01
CA VAL A 45 6.87 6.56 -6.06
C VAL A 45 6.38 6.17 -4.66
N GLY A 46 5.28 6.74 -4.20
CA GLY A 46 4.65 6.40 -2.92
C GLY A 46 4.12 4.97 -2.89
N GLY A 47 3.45 4.54 -3.98
CA GLY A 47 2.96 3.17 -4.12
C GLY A 47 4.08 2.13 -4.16
N ALA A 48 5.19 2.41 -4.86
CA ALA A 48 6.35 1.54 -4.87
C ALA A 48 7.04 1.46 -3.49
N GLY A 49 7.19 2.60 -2.80
CA GLY A 49 7.71 2.63 -1.43
C GLY A 49 6.87 1.79 -0.49
N GLN A 50 5.54 1.97 -0.51
CA GLN A 50 4.61 1.17 0.30
C GLN A 50 4.72 -0.32 -0.01
N ALA A 51 4.73 -0.71 -1.28
CA ALA A 51 4.84 -2.12 -1.67
C ALA A 51 6.14 -2.79 -1.20
N LEU A 52 7.24 -2.03 -1.13
CA LEU A 52 8.49 -2.51 -0.53
C LEU A 52 8.42 -2.60 1.00
N GLY A 53 7.70 -1.69 1.67
CA GLY A 53 7.43 -1.80 3.11
C GLY A 53 6.68 -3.10 3.46
N GLU A 54 5.72 -3.49 2.63
CA GLU A 54 4.90 -4.70 2.77
C GLU A 54 5.69 -6.01 2.62
N LEU A 55 6.91 -5.95 2.06
CA LEU A 55 7.80 -7.11 2.05
C LEU A 55 8.13 -7.59 3.45
N THR A 56 8.12 -6.70 4.45
CA THR A 56 8.35 -7.07 5.85
C THR A 56 7.27 -8.01 6.35
N GLY A 57 5.98 -7.73 6.06
CA GLY A 57 4.86 -8.61 6.36
C GLY A 57 4.92 -9.94 5.60
N TYR A 58 5.26 -9.90 4.30
CA TYR A 58 5.47 -11.13 3.52
C TYR A 58 6.57 -12.01 4.11
N MET A 59 7.72 -11.43 4.48
CA MET A 59 8.83 -12.17 5.09
C MET A 59 8.46 -12.71 6.47
N ALA A 60 7.72 -11.93 7.27
CA ALA A 60 7.21 -12.40 8.57
C ALA A 60 6.35 -13.67 8.40
N GLY A 61 5.42 -13.65 7.45
CA GLY A 61 4.60 -14.83 7.10
C GLY A 61 5.42 -15.99 6.54
N TYR A 62 6.40 -15.71 5.68
CA TYR A 62 7.27 -16.73 5.07
C TYR A 62 8.16 -17.44 6.10
N SER A 63 8.63 -16.71 7.12
CA SER A 63 9.50 -17.22 8.19
C SER A 63 8.81 -18.23 9.13
N GLY A 64 7.49 -18.40 9.00
CA GLY A 64 6.80 -19.52 9.62
C GLY A 64 6.43 -19.30 11.08
N GLN A 65 6.12 -18.07 11.51
CA GLN A 65 5.09 -17.91 12.53
C GLN A 65 3.75 -17.89 11.81
N PRO A 66 2.98 -19.00 11.80
CA PRO A 66 1.59 -18.90 11.47
C PRO A 66 0.99 -18.11 12.63
N LEU A 67 0.76 -16.81 12.44
CA LEU A 67 -0.41 -16.20 13.04
C LEU A 67 -1.64 -16.83 12.36
N VAL A 68 -1.80 -18.15 12.52
CA VAL A 68 -3.10 -18.82 12.44
C VAL A 68 -3.81 -18.35 13.69
N ASN A 69 -4.15 -17.07 13.68
CA ASN A 69 -5.18 -16.57 14.55
C ASN A 69 -6.43 -17.35 14.14
N GLU A 70 -7.21 -17.81 15.12
CA GLU A 70 -8.56 -18.36 14.93
C GLU A 70 -9.54 -17.30 14.39
N ASN A 71 -9.03 -16.26 13.72
CA ASN A 71 -9.80 -15.18 13.15
C ASN A 71 -10.44 -15.67 11.84
N PRO A 72 -11.79 -15.65 11.73
CA PRO A 72 -12.49 -16.07 10.52
C PRO A 72 -12.10 -15.26 9.29
N THR A 73 -11.66 -14.01 9.46
CA THR A 73 -11.16 -13.16 8.37
C THR A 73 -9.86 -13.71 7.77
N TYR A 74 -8.94 -14.19 8.60
CA TYR A 74 -7.68 -14.78 8.13
C TYR A 74 -7.93 -16.01 7.25
N ARG A 75 -8.81 -16.92 7.70
CA ARG A 75 -9.19 -18.11 6.92
C ARG A 75 -9.81 -17.75 5.57
N ARG A 76 -10.77 -16.83 5.54
CA ARG A 76 -11.41 -16.38 4.29
C ARG A 76 -10.41 -15.78 3.31
N LEU A 77 -9.49 -14.94 3.80
CA LEU A 77 -8.46 -14.33 2.95
C LEU A 77 -7.47 -15.38 2.43
N ALA A 78 -7.09 -16.36 3.26
CA ALA A 78 -6.26 -17.47 2.83
C ALA A 78 -6.94 -18.33 1.76
N GLU A 79 -8.22 -18.65 1.92
CA GLU A 79 -9.01 -19.37 0.90
C GLU A 79 -9.11 -18.58 -0.41
N TRP A 80 -9.35 -17.27 -0.33
CA TRP A 80 -9.37 -16.40 -1.50
C TRP A 80 -8.00 -16.33 -2.19
N MET A 81 -6.92 -16.21 -1.43
CA MET A 81 -5.56 -16.24 -1.97
C MET A 81 -5.20 -17.59 -2.58
N GLN A 82 -5.67 -18.71 -2.04
CA GLN A 82 -5.48 -20.01 -2.70
C GLN A 82 -6.27 -20.12 -4.01
N ARG A 83 -7.47 -19.54 -4.07
CA ARG A 83 -8.35 -19.63 -5.24
C ARG A 83 -8.01 -18.63 -6.36
N TYR A 84 -7.69 -17.39 -6.01
CA TYR A 84 -7.49 -16.27 -6.95
C TYR A 84 -6.07 -15.68 -6.90
N GLY A 85 -5.29 -15.99 -5.86
CA GLY A 85 -3.87 -15.65 -5.73
C GLY A 85 -3.55 -14.18 -5.94
N VAL A 86 -2.93 -13.93 -7.08
CA VAL A 86 -2.40 -12.63 -7.54
C VAL A 86 -3.50 -11.55 -7.58
N LEU A 87 -4.72 -11.95 -7.94
CA LEU A 87 -5.86 -11.03 -8.01
C LEU A 87 -6.35 -10.62 -6.61
N THR A 88 -6.34 -11.54 -5.65
CA THR A 88 -6.67 -11.21 -4.25
C THR A 88 -5.69 -10.20 -3.68
N ILE A 89 -4.38 -10.37 -3.93
CA ILE A 89 -3.35 -9.41 -3.50
C ILE A 89 -3.63 -8.03 -4.09
N PHE A 90 -3.90 -7.95 -5.39
CA PHE A 90 -4.20 -6.69 -6.05
C PHE A 90 -5.44 -5.99 -5.45
N VAL A 91 -6.55 -6.72 -5.28
CA VAL A 91 -7.79 -6.17 -4.72
C VAL A 91 -7.59 -5.71 -3.28
N LEU A 92 -6.91 -6.50 -2.45
CA LEU A 92 -6.64 -6.11 -1.08
C LEU A 92 -5.75 -4.86 -1.03
N ALA A 93 -4.78 -4.70 -1.95
CA ALA A 93 -3.88 -3.55 -1.99
C ALA A 93 -4.61 -2.22 -2.30
N LEU A 94 -5.77 -2.29 -2.94
CA LEU A 94 -6.63 -1.15 -3.24
C LEU A 94 -7.43 -0.66 -2.03
N VAL A 95 -7.73 -1.54 -1.07
CA VAL A 95 -8.56 -1.20 0.08
C VAL A 95 -7.71 -0.54 1.16
N PRO A 96 -8.01 0.70 1.58
CA PRO A 96 -7.31 1.36 2.69
C PRO A 96 -7.79 0.77 4.03
N ASN A 97 -7.27 -0.40 4.40
CA ASN A 97 -7.60 -1.07 5.66
C ASN A 97 -6.42 -1.96 6.12
N PRO A 98 -6.11 -2.06 7.43
CA PRO A 98 -5.13 -3.00 8.00
C PRO A 98 -5.30 -4.47 7.60
N ILE A 99 -6.40 -4.82 6.91
CA ILE A 99 -6.59 -6.11 6.24
C ILE A 99 -5.45 -6.42 5.25
N PHE A 100 -4.87 -5.43 4.57
CA PHE A 100 -3.81 -5.68 3.59
C PHE A 100 -2.52 -6.22 4.25
N ASP A 101 -2.12 -5.68 5.39
CA ASP A 101 -0.91 -6.11 6.11
C ASP A 101 -1.03 -7.60 6.52
N VAL A 102 -2.24 -8.02 6.91
CA VAL A 102 -2.57 -9.44 7.12
C VAL A 102 -2.49 -10.24 5.83
N GLY A 103 -2.95 -9.67 4.71
CA GLY A 103 -2.79 -10.25 3.38
C GLY A 103 -1.32 -10.49 2.99
N GLY A 104 -0.42 -9.55 3.28
CA GLY A 104 1.02 -9.72 3.08
C GLY A 104 1.58 -10.92 3.84
N MET A 105 1.24 -11.05 5.13
CA MET A 105 1.61 -12.21 5.94
C MET A 105 1.03 -13.52 5.40
N ILE A 106 -0.26 -13.54 5.00
CA ILE A 106 -0.88 -14.74 4.41
C ILE A 106 -0.18 -15.13 3.10
N ALA A 107 0.16 -14.16 2.24
CA ALA A 107 0.90 -14.43 1.01
C ALA A 107 2.25 -15.10 1.27
N GLY A 108 2.97 -14.61 2.30
CA GLY A 108 4.22 -15.20 2.76
C GLY A 108 4.03 -16.61 3.33
N ALA A 109 3.04 -16.80 4.19
CA ALA A 109 2.72 -18.09 4.80
C ALA A 109 2.31 -19.16 3.76
N LEU A 110 1.58 -18.75 2.72
CA LEU A 110 1.23 -19.58 1.57
C LEU A 110 2.38 -19.77 0.58
N ARG A 111 3.56 -19.16 0.83
CA ARG A 111 4.75 -19.21 -0.03
C ARG A 111 4.46 -18.83 -1.48
N LEU A 112 3.61 -17.82 -1.70
CA LEU A 112 3.36 -17.29 -3.03
C LEU A 112 4.66 -16.76 -3.62
N PRO A 113 4.96 -16.94 -4.92
CA PRO A 113 6.19 -16.43 -5.52
C PRO A 113 6.36 -14.93 -5.26
N LEU A 114 7.50 -14.52 -4.68
CA LEU A 114 7.76 -13.14 -4.25
C LEU A 114 7.48 -12.11 -5.36
N TRP A 115 7.86 -12.41 -6.61
CA TRP A 115 7.64 -11.51 -7.73
C TRP A 115 6.15 -11.30 -8.03
N LYS A 116 5.31 -12.35 -7.89
CA LYS A 116 3.85 -12.25 -8.11
C LYS A 116 3.21 -11.39 -7.03
N PHE A 117 3.67 -11.55 -5.79
CA PHE A 117 3.26 -10.68 -4.68
C PHE A 117 3.66 -9.24 -4.94
N LEU A 118 4.93 -8.99 -5.26
CA LEU A 118 5.46 -7.65 -5.49
C LEU A 118 4.75 -6.94 -6.64
N VAL A 119 4.59 -7.59 -7.80
CA VAL A 119 3.95 -6.97 -8.98
C VAL A 119 2.51 -6.56 -8.66
N SER A 120 1.73 -7.44 -8.04
CA SER A 120 0.33 -7.14 -7.73
C SER A 120 0.15 -6.18 -6.58
N CYS A 121 0.96 -6.29 -5.54
CA CYS A 121 0.99 -5.33 -4.44
C CYS A 121 1.36 -3.95 -4.96
N THR A 122 2.44 -3.85 -5.74
CA THR A 122 2.91 -2.59 -6.33
C THR A 122 1.84 -1.98 -7.24
N ALA A 123 1.23 -2.76 -8.14
CA ALA A 123 0.18 -2.25 -9.01
C ALA A 123 -1.01 -1.68 -8.23
N GLY A 124 -1.50 -2.40 -7.21
CA GLY A 124 -2.61 -1.95 -6.37
C GLY A 124 -2.24 -0.71 -5.54
N LYS A 125 -1.07 -0.69 -4.91
CA LYS A 125 -0.60 0.46 -4.13
C LYS A 125 -0.36 1.68 -5.01
N ILE A 126 0.22 1.54 -6.21
CA ILE A 126 0.37 2.66 -7.16
C ILE A 126 -0.99 3.23 -7.52
N PHE A 127 -1.94 2.39 -7.93
CA PHE A 127 -3.27 2.85 -8.31
C PHE A 127 -3.94 3.60 -7.16
N LYS A 128 -3.92 3.04 -5.95
CA LYS A 128 -4.43 3.69 -4.74
C LYS A 128 -3.74 5.03 -4.48
N ASN A 129 -2.42 5.08 -4.50
CA ASN A 129 -1.68 6.31 -4.20
C ASN A 129 -1.86 7.39 -5.27
N VAL A 130 -2.00 7.02 -6.54
CA VAL A 130 -2.36 7.95 -7.62
C VAL A 130 -3.73 8.56 -7.37
N LEU A 131 -4.74 7.76 -6.99
CA LEU A 131 -6.08 8.28 -6.67
C LEU A 131 -6.03 9.30 -5.53
N PHE A 132 -5.31 8.99 -4.45
CA PHE A 132 -5.18 9.90 -3.31
C PHE A 132 -4.37 11.16 -3.66
N ALA A 133 -3.28 11.02 -4.44
CA ALA A 133 -2.51 12.16 -4.92
C ALA A 133 -3.34 13.09 -5.82
N LEU A 134 -4.16 12.53 -6.71
CA LEU A 134 -5.10 13.30 -7.55
C LEU A 134 -6.19 13.97 -6.69
N ALA A 135 -6.74 13.26 -5.71
CA ALA A 135 -7.72 13.83 -4.79
C ALA A 135 -7.13 15.02 -4.00
N GLY A 136 -5.86 14.92 -3.58
CA GLY A 136 -5.16 16.03 -2.96
C GLY A 136 -4.87 17.19 -3.91
N TYR A 137 -4.47 16.89 -5.15
CA TYR A 137 -4.25 17.89 -6.21
C TYR A 137 -5.51 18.74 -6.46
N TYR A 138 -6.64 18.09 -6.77
CA TYR A 138 -7.90 18.80 -7.01
C TYR A 138 -8.52 19.37 -5.73
N GLY A 139 -8.34 18.69 -4.59
CA GLY A 139 -8.85 19.14 -3.30
C GLY A 139 -8.22 20.46 -2.86
N ILE A 140 -6.90 20.60 -3.01
CA ILE A 140 -6.18 21.85 -2.70
C ILE A 140 -6.60 22.98 -3.65
N GLU A 141 -6.81 22.68 -4.94
CA GLU A 141 -7.26 23.64 -5.93
C GLU A 141 -8.65 24.19 -5.62
N VAL A 142 -9.59 23.34 -5.18
CA VAL A 142 -10.93 23.76 -4.73
C VAL A 142 -10.86 24.58 -3.45
N LEU A 143 -10.00 24.22 -2.49
CA LEU A 143 -9.88 24.90 -1.21
C LEU A 143 -9.34 26.32 -1.39
N LEU A 144 -8.36 26.51 -2.28
CA LEU A 144 -7.85 27.83 -2.65
C LEU A 144 -8.93 28.70 -3.32
N LYS A 145 -9.76 28.09 -4.17
CA LYS A 145 -10.87 28.78 -4.86
C LYS A 145 -12.02 29.22 -3.95
N VAL A 146 -12.19 28.56 -2.80
CA VAL A 146 -13.22 28.89 -1.80
C VAL A 146 -12.72 29.97 -0.83
N MET A 147 -11.41 30.16 -0.73
CA MET A 147 -10.78 31.15 0.14
C MET A 147 -10.50 32.51 -0.55
N GLU A 148 -10.62 32.59 -1.88
CA GLU A 148 -10.71 33.83 -2.66
C GLU A 148 -12.14 34.39 -2.70
#